data_AF-A0A9Q0KZ05-F1
#
_entry.id   AF-A0A9Q0KZ05-F1
#
_cell.length_a   1.000
_cell.length_b   1.000
_cell.length_c   1.000
_cell.angle_alpha   90.00
_cell.angle_beta   90.00
_cell.angle_gamma   90.00
#
_symmetry.space_group_name_H-M   'P 1'
#
loop_
_entity.id
_entity.type
_entity.pdbx_description
1 polymer ?
#
loop_
_entity_poly.entity_id
_entity_poly.type
_entity_poly.pdbx_seq_one_letter_code
_entity_poly.pdbx_strand_id
1 'polypeptide(L)'
;MTFMVPINGIGLSQWLLQLSSSSVVSRNVGRQTLSFASFLCWHLWLALNELYFQRKSTSPLQVIRRAEKAFSEFQASRAVEYRNQTSHFSRQQSVWQPPPRETVTLNTNAAF
;
A
#
# COMPACT_ATOMS: atom_id res chain seq x y z
N MET A 1 -27.94 -6.86 18.26
CA MET A 1 -27.34 -8.19 18.55
C MET A 1 -25.88 -8.12 18.14
N THR A 2 -25.00 -7.87 19.10
CA THR A 2 -23.57 -7.61 18.90
C THR A 2 -22.83 -8.93 18.97
N PHE A 3 -22.15 -9.34 17.89
CA PHE A 3 -21.28 -10.52 17.94
C PHE A 3 -19.88 -10.07 18.35
N MET A 4 -19.54 -10.33 19.61
CA MET A 4 -18.15 -10.34 20.05
C MET A 4 -17.52 -11.64 19.54
N VAL A 5 -16.69 -11.53 18.51
CA VAL A 5 -15.79 -12.62 18.12
C VAL A 5 -14.77 -12.77 19.25
N PRO A 6 -14.60 -13.95 19.86
CA PRO A 6 -13.52 -14.15 20.81
C PRO A 6 -12.22 -14.07 20.03
N ILE A 7 -11.58 -12.91 20.09
CA ILE A 7 -10.16 -12.80 19.81
C ILE A 7 -9.52 -13.60 20.93
N ASN A 8 -9.22 -14.88 20.69
CA ASN A 8 -8.26 -15.60 21.50
C ASN A 8 -7.02 -14.69 21.51
N GLY A 9 -6.83 -13.98 22.63
CA GLY A 9 -6.09 -12.71 22.76
C GLY A 9 -4.57 -12.82 22.57
N ILE A 10 -4.16 -13.85 21.85
CA ILE A 10 -2.80 -14.32 21.68
C ILE A 10 -2.35 -14.09 20.22
N GLY A 11 -3.26 -14.04 19.23
CA GLY A 11 -2.87 -14.00 17.82
C GLY A 11 -2.20 -12.69 17.38
N LEU A 12 -2.84 -11.53 17.58
CA LEU A 12 -2.38 -10.28 16.98
C LEU A 12 -1.27 -9.61 17.78
N SER A 13 -1.36 -9.65 19.11
CA SER A 13 -0.34 -9.16 20.03
C SER A 13 0.92 -10.02 19.99
N GLN A 14 0.82 -11.36 19.98
CA GLN A 14 2.00 -12.19 19.74
C GLN A 14 2.54 -12.04 18.32
N TRP A 15 1.69 -11.92 17.29
CA TRP A 15 2.17 -11.71 15.93
C TRP A 15 2.92 -10.38 15.79
N LEU A 16 2.39 -9.28 16.34
CA LEU A 16 3.06 -7.98 16.40
C LEU A 16 4.34 -8.04 17.24
N LEU A 17 4.29 -8.72 18.39
CA LEU A 17 5.48 -8.96 19.22
C LEU A 17 6.52 -9.76 18.45
N GLN A 18 6.16 -10.81 17.74
CA GLN A 18 7.05 -11.68 16.96
C GLN A 18 7.68 -10.94 15.77
N LEU A 19 6.93 -10.06 15.10
CA LEU A 19 7.46 -9.14 14.09
C LEU A 19 8.47 -8.15 14.70
N SER A 20 8.20 -7.66 15.91
CA SER A 20 9.10 -6.75 16.63
C SER A 20 10.30 -7.46 17.28
N SER A 21 10.16 -8.70 17.73
CA SER A 21 11.25 -9.51 18.33
C SER A 21 12.21 -10.02 17.25
N SER A 22 11.70 -10.27 16.04
CA SER A 22 12.55 -10.51 14.86
C SER A 22 13.33 -9.27 14.43
N SER A 23 13.07 -8.07 14.98
CA SER A 23 13.76 -6.82 14.62
C SER A 23 15.10 -6.57 15.33
N VAL A 24 15.67 -7.61 15.96
CA VAL A 24 17.14 -7.71 16.05
C VAL A 24 17.77 -7.71 14.64
N VAL A 25 16.95 -7.98 13.62
CA VAL A 25 17.25 -7.69 12.21
C VAL A 25 17.08 -6.19 11.92
N SER A 26 18.19 -5.55 11.52
CA SER A 26 18.35 -4.21 10.91
C SER A 26 17.09 -3.32 10.82
N ARG A 27 17.15 -2.08 11.35
CA ARG A 27 16.06 -1.06 11.34
C ARG A 27 15.25 -1.00 10.03
N ASN A 28 15.90 -1.22 8.88
CA ASN A 28 15.25 -1.23 7.56
C ASN A 28 14.26 -2.39 7.38
N VAL A 29 14.56 -3.57 7.92
CA VAL A 29 13.67 -4.74 7.89
C VAL A 29 12.47 -4.49 8.80
N GLY A 30 12.67 -3.98 10.02
CA GLY A 30 11.57 -3.60 10.91
C GLY A 30 10.59 -2.61 10.26
N ARG A 31 11.10 -1.62 9.53
CA ARG A 31 10.26 -0.65 8.80
C ARG A 31 9.47 -1.29 7.65
N GLN A 32 10.07 -2.21 6.90
CA GLN A 32 9.37 -2.93 5.83
C GLN A 32 8.30 -3.87 6.39
N THR A 33 8.60 -4.58 7.47
CA THR A 33 7.66 -5.45 8.17
C THR A 33 6.44 -4.67 8.68
N LEU A 34 6.66 -3.52 9.33
CA LEU A 34 5.57 -2.66 9.78
C LEU A 34 4.76 -2.11 8.60
N SER A 35 5.43 -1.75 7.51
CA SER A 35 4.76 -1.28 6.30
C SER A 35 3.86 -2.39 5.75
N PHE A 36 4.36 -3.60 5.58
CA PHE A 36 3.57 -4.74 5.11
C PHE A 36 2.40 -5.09 6.06
N ALA A 37 2.62 -5.02 7.37
CA ALA A 37 1.56 -5.21 8.36
C ALA A 37 0.40 -4.21 8.18
N SER A 38 0.69 -2.94 7.87
CA SER A 38 -0.34 -1.95 7.56
C SER A 38 -1.17 -2.33 6.33
N PHE A 39 -0.55 -2.87 5.27
CA PHE A 39 -1.25 -3.36 4.09
C PHE A 39 -2.16 -4.56 4.43
N LEU A 40 -1.66 -5.51 5.24
CA LEU A 40 -2.48 -6.64 5.70
C LEU A 40 -3.70 -6.17 6.50
N CYS A 41 -3.51 -5.25 7.45
CA CYS A 41 -4.61 -4.69 8.25
C CYS A 41 -5.66 -4.01 7.37
N TRP A 42 -5.22 -3.21 6.38
CA TRP A 42 -6.12 -2.55 5.43
C TRP A 42 -6.96 -3.55 4.63
N HIS A 43 -6.33 -4.55 4.02
CA HIS A 43 -7.05 -5.54 3.22
C HIS A 43 -7.94 -6.46 4.05
N LEU A 44 -7.55 -6.76 5.28
CA LEU A 44 -8.40 -7.49 6.22
C LEU A 44 -9.65 -6.68 6.57
N TRP A 45 -9.49 -5.41 6.90
CA TRP A 45 -10.61 -4.51 7.18
C TRP A 45 -11.57 -4.42 5.98
N LEU A 46 -11.04 -4.30 4.77
CA LEU A 46 -11.84 -4.29 3.55
C LEU A 46 -12.64 -5.59 3.36
N ALA A 47 -12.00 -6.74 3.55
CA ALA A 47 -12.66 -8.04 3.44
C ALA A 47 -13.74 -8.25 4.50
N LEU A 48 -13.51 -7.74 5.72
CA LEU A 48 -14.52 -7.74 6.77
C LEU A 48 -15.71 -6.85 6.39
N ASN A 49 -15.48 -5.68 5.80
CA ASN A 49 -16.55 -4.81 5.33
C ASN A 49 -17.36 -5.46 4.19
N GLU A 50 -16.70 -6.10 3.23
CA GLU A 50 -17.39 -6.88 2.17
C GLU A 50 -18.29 -7.96 2.79
N LEU A 51 -17.79 -8.67 3.81
CA LEU A 51 -18.56 -9.68 4.52
C LEU A 51 -19.77 -9.10 5.27
N TYR A 52 -19.57 -7.99 6.00
CA TYR A 52 -20.62 -7.38 6.81
C TYR A 52 -21.71 -6.71 5.97
N PHE A 53 -21.31 -5.90 4.99
CA PHE A 53 -22.25 -5.05 4.24
C PHE A 53 -22.78 -5.72 2.97
N GLN A 54 -21.99 -6.58 2.32
CA GLN A 54 -22.37 -7.21 1.05
C GLN A 54 -22.64 -8.71 1.18
N ARG A 55 -22.49 -9.28 2.39
CA ARG A 55 -22.56 -10.74 2.64
C ARG A 55 -21.59 -11.55 1.76
N LYS A 56 -20.54 -10.90 1.27
CA LYS A 56 -19.56 -11.50 0.37
C LYS A 56 -18.37 -11.98 1.19
N SER A 57 -18.16 -13.30 1.21
CA SER A 57 -16.99 -13.88 1.86
C SER A 57 -15.80 -13.93 0.90
N THR A 58 -14.71 -13.28 1.30
CA THR A 58 -13.43 -13.33 0.59
C THR A 58 -12.51 -14.30 1.34
N SER A 59 -11.85 -15.21 0.62
CA SER A 59 -10.98 -16.20 1.29
C SER A 59 -9.78 -15.52 1.93
N PRO A 60 -9.31 -15.96 3.12
CA PRO A 60 -8.14 -15.36 3.77
C PRO A 60 -6.90 -15.35 2.88
N LEU A 61 -6.70 -16.39 2.07
CA LEU A 61 -5.60 -16.48 1.13
C LEU A 61 -5.68 -15.41 0.03
N GLN A 62 -6.90 -15.08 -0.43
CA GLN A 62 -7.09 -13.98 -1.38
C GLN A 62 -6.79 -12.62 -0.76
N VAL A 63 -7.13 -12.41 0.52
CA VAL A 63 -6.79 -11.17 1.25
C VAL A 63 -5.27 -11.00 1.34
N ILE A 64 -4.55 -12.07 1.70
CA ILE A 64 -3.08 -12.06 1.78
C ILE A 64 -2.47 -11.75 0.41
N ARG A 65 -2.90 -12.44 -0.65
CA ARG A 65 -2.39 -12.19 -2.02
C ARG A 65 -2.64 -10.77 -2.49
N ARG A 66 -3.79 -10.17 -2.16
CA ARG A 66 -4.09 -8.77 -2.47
C ARG A 66 -3.13 -7.83 -1.74
N ALA A 67 -2.88 -8.06 -0.46
CA ALA A 67 -1.94 -7.29 0.33
C ALA A 67 -0.50 -7.41 -0.20
N GLU A 68 -0.05 -8.62 -0.56
CA GLU A 68 1.26 -8.87 -1.16
C GLU A 68 1.43 -8.13 -2.50
N LYS A 69 0.42 -8.20 -3.38
CA LYS A 69 0.43 -7.49 -4.66
C LYS A 69 0.51 -5.98 -4.46
N ALA A 70 -0.35 -5.43 -3.61
CA ALA A 70 -0.38 -3.99 -3.32
C ALA A 70 0.93 -3.51 -2.69
N PHE A 71 1.52 -4.30 -1.79
CA PHE A 71 2.81 -3.99 -1.19
C PHE A 71 3.95 -4.03 -2.22
N SER A 72 3.95 -5.02 -3.12
CA SER A 72 4.93 -5.09 -4.22
C SER A 72 4.82 -3.89 -5.16
N GLU A 73 3.60 -3.46 -5.50
CA GLU A 73 3.35 -2.28 -6.33
C GLU A 73 3.85 -1.00 -5.64
N PHE A 74 3.59 -0.85 -4.34
CA PHE A 74 4.11 0.26 -3.54
C PHE A 74 5.64 0.29 -3.49
N GLN A 75 6.30 -0.86 -3.34
CA GLN A 75 7.76 -0.92 -3.35
C GLN A 75 8.33 -0.56 -4.73
N ALA A 76 7.68 -1.01 -5.80
CA ALA A 76 8.07 -0.67 -7.17
C ALA A 76 7.91 0.82 -7.47
N SER A 77 6.80 1.45 -7.04
CA SER A 77 6.57 2.88 -7.25
C SER A 77 7.60 3.74 -6.51
N ARG A 78 7.96 3.38 -5.28
CA ARG A 78 9.03 4.07 -4.54
C ARG A 78 10.40 4.00 -5.21
N ALA A 79 10.72 2.86 -5.84
CA ALA A 79 11.96 2.72 -6.59
C ALA A 79 11.99 3.65 -7.82
N VAL A 80 10.84 3.81 -8.50
CA VAL A 80 10.69 4.75 -9.64
C VAL A 80 10.80 6.19 -9.17
N GLU A 81 10.15 6.57 -8.07
CA GLU A 81 10.25 7.92 -7.49
C GLU A 81 11.70 8.28 -7.16
N TYR A 82 12.44 7.36 -6.52
CA TYR A 82 13.85 7.60 -6.19
C TYR A 82 14.72 7.81 -7.44
N ARG A 83 14.47 7.03 -8.50
CA ARG A 83 15.14 7.18 -9.81
C ARG A 83 14.80 8.52 -10.47
N ASN A 84 13.54 8.95 -10.39
CA ASN A 84 13.11 10.22 -10.97
C ASN A 84 13.74 11.40 -10.23
N GLN A 85 13.78 11.36 -8.89
CA GLN A 85 14.42 12.40 -8.06
C GLN A 85 15.92 12.58 -8.38
N THR A 86 16.64 11.48 -8.65
CA THR A 86 18.06 11.58 -9.08
C THR A 86 18.20 12.16 -10.49
N SER A 87 17.25 11.90 -11.40
CA SER A 87 17.27 12.44 -12.77
C SER A 87 16.79 13.91 -12.89
N HIS A 88 16.08 14.43 -11.89
CA HIS A 88 15.62 15.83 -11.88
C HIS A 88 16.75 16.84 -11.67
N PHE A 89 17.91 16.43 -11.16
CA PHE A 89 19.06 17.32 -11.00
C PHE A 89 19.78 17.67 -12.31
N SER A 90 19.47 16.98 -13.41
CA SER A 90 20.17 17.17 -14.70
C SER A 90 19.25 17.53 -15.88
N ARG A 91 17.93 17.69 -15.65
CA ARG A 91 17.01 18.12 -16.70
C ARG A 91 16.82 19.63 -16.62
N GLN A 92 17.43 20.36 -17.55
CA GLN A 92 17.11 21.77 -17.81
C GLN A 92 15.59 21.95 -17.77
N GLN A 93 15.12 22.81 -16.89
CA GLN A 93 13.70 23.14 -16.78
C GLN A 93 13.25 23.70 -18.12
N SER A 94 12.52 22.89 -18.90
CA SER A 94 11.83 23.38 -20.08
C SER A 94 10.81 24.41 -19.62
N VAL A 95 11.11 25.69 -19.83
CA VAL A 95 10.19 26.80 -19.58
C VAL A 95 8.90 26.50 -20.32
N TRP A 96 7.78 26.49 -19.60
CA TRP A 96 6.46 26.28 -20.19
C TRP A 96 6.24 27.34 -21.27
N GLN A 97 5.93 26.90 -22.49
CA GLN A 97 5.52 27.79 -23.58
C GLN A 97 4.02 27.62 -23.81
N PRO A 98 3.28 28.72 -24.03
CA PRO A 98 1.87 28.62 -24.33
C PRO A 98 1.65 27.87 -25.65
N PRO A 99 0.54 27.11 -25.76
CA PRO A 99 0.21 26.43 -27.00
C PRO A 99 0.03 27.44 -28.15
N PRO A 100 0.45 27.10 -29.38
CA PRO A 100 0.24 27.93 -30.57
C PRO A 100 -1.24 28.29 -30.77
N ARG A 101 -1.51 29.43 -31.41
CA ARG A 101 -2.88 29.82 -31.80
C ARG A 101 -3.51 28.70 -32.63
N GLU A 102 -4.81 28.46 -32.42
CA GLU A 102 -5.61 27.39 -33.05
C GLU A 102 -5.34 25.96 -32.56
N THR A 103 -4.62 25.77 -31.45
CA THR A 103 -4.43 24.44 -30.83
C THR A 103 -5.13 24.32 -29.48
N VAL A 104 -5.75 23.17 -29.23
CA VAL A 104 -6.35 22.82 -27.93
C VAL A 104 -5.50 21.72 -27.30
N THR A 105 -4.96 21.99 -26.11
CA THR A 105 -4.22 20.99 -25.32
C THR A 105 -5.17 20.31 -24.35
N LEU A 106 -5.31 18.99 -24.46
CA LEU A 106 -6.11 18.17 -23.54
C LEU A 106 -5.20 17.47 -22.54
N ASN A 107 -5.26 17.87 -21.29
CA ASN A 107 -4.60 17.18 -20.19
C ASN A 107 -5.55 16.12 -19.64
N THR A 108 -5.21 14.84 -19.81
CA THR A 108 -5.95 13.72 -19.20
C THR A 108 -5.24 13.29 -17.93
N ASN A 109 -5.88 13.52 -16.77
CA ASN A 109 -5.44 12.94 -15.51
C ASN A 109 -6.21 11.65 -15.27
N ALA A 110 -5.60 10.51 -15.58
CA ALA A 110 -6.10 9.24 -15.07
C ALA A 110 -5.63 9.09 -13.61
N ALA A 111 -6.57 9.03 -12.69
CA ALA A 111 -6.34 8.58 -11.32
C ALA A 111 -7.02 7.20 -11.17
N PHE A 112 -6.30 6.23 -10.61
CA PHE A 112 -6.78 4.88 -10.31
C PHE A 112 -6.82 4.67 -8.80
#